data_AF-A0A453I7D8-F1
#
_entry.id   AF-A0A453I7D8-F1
#
_cell.length_a   1.000
_cell.length_b   1.000
_cell.length_c   1.000
_cell.angle_alpha   90.00
_cell.angle_beta   90.00
_cell.angle_gamma   90.00
#
_symmetry.space_group_name_H-M   'P 1'
#
loop_
_entity.id
_entity.type
_entity.pdbx_description
1 polymer ?
#
loop_
_entity_poly.entity_id
_entity_poly.type
_entity_poly.pdbx_seq_one_letter_code
_entity_poly.pdbx_strand_id
1 'polypeptide(L)'
;MSGNGAMTFDLEYTRWLEEQNKQINELRTAVNAHASDSDLRLIVDGIMAHYDEIFKLKGAAAKADVFHILSGMWKTPAERCFLWLGGFRSSELLKLLVNQLEPLTEQQLMGLSSLEQSSHQAEDALSQGMEALQQSLAE
;
A
#
# COMPACT_ATOMS: atom_id res chain seq x y z
N MET A 1 -15.16 20.57 14.15
CA MET A 1 -15.06 19.24 14.79
C MET A 1 -14.19 18.25 14.00
N SER A 2 -13.65 18.57 12.81
CA SER A 2 -12.82 17.60 12.03
C SER A 2 -11.41 17.36 12.59
N GLY A 3 -10.83 18.31 13.33
CA GLY A 3 -9.47 18.17 13.88
C GLY A 3 -9.27 16.96 14.80
N ASN A 4 -10.32 16.47 15.47
CA ASN A 4 -10.22 15.30 16.36
C ASN A 4 -10.04 13.98 15.57
N GLY A 5 -10.64 13.88 14.38
CA GLY A 5 -10.53 12.68 13.54
C GLY A 5 -9.15 12.54 12.88
N ALA A 6 -8.59 13.66 12.40
CA ALA A 6 -7.24 13.70 11.84
C ALA A 6 -6.17 13.31 12.86
N MET A 7 -6.22 13.89 14.07
CA MET A 7 -5.29 13.54 15.16
C MET A 7 -5.41 12.08 15.59
N THR A 8 -6.63 11.54 15.63
CA THR A 8 -6.86 10.12 15.96
C THR A 8 -6.25 9.21 14.91
N PHE A 9 -6.46 9.52 13.62
CA PHE A 9 -5.85 8.77 12.53
C PHE A 9 -4.31 8.82 12.60
N ASP A 10 -3.72 9.99 12.81
CA ASP A 10 -2.26 10.13 12.86
C ASP A 10 -1.64 9.31 14.00
N LEU A 11 -2.30 9.27 15.16
CA LEU A 11 -1.89 8.45 16.30
C LEU A 11 -1.97 6.95 15.97
N GLU A 12 -3.12 6.48 15.47
CA GLU A 12 -3.31 5.06 15.12
C GLU A 12 -2.40 4.63 13.96
N TYR A 13 -2.16 5.51 12.99
CA TYR A 13 -1.22 5.26 11.90
C TYR A 13 0.21 5.11 12.41
N THR A 14 0.63 5.98 13.34
CA THR A 14 1.96 5.87 13.96
C THR A 14 2.13 4.52 14.66
N ARG A 15 1.14 4.12 15.45
CA ARG A 15 1.14 2.81 16.12
C ARG A 15 1.14 1.65 15.13
N TRP A 16 0.34 1.74 14.06
CA TRP A 16 0.31 0.74 13.00
C TRP A 16 1.70 0.59 12.35
N LEU A 17 2.37 1.70 12.06
CA LEU A 17 3.70 1.74 11.47
C LEU A 17 4.77 1.14 12.38
N GLU A 18 4.69 1.38 13.70
CA GLU A 18 5.57 0.76 14.69
C GLU A 18 5.47 -0.77 14.66
N GLU A 19 4.23 -1.31 14.67
CA GLU A 19 4.03 -2.75 14.61
C GLU A 19 4.44 -3.33 13.24
N GLN A 20 4.18 -2.62 12.14
CA GLN A 20 4.67 -3.02 10.81
C GLN A 20 6.20 -3.12 10.79
N ASN A 21 6.90 -2.11 11.31
CA ASN A 21 8.36 -2.14 11.39
C ASN A 21 8.88 -3.31 12.23
N LYS A 22 8.21 -3.63 13.34
CA LYS A 22 8.54 -4.78 14.17
C LYS A 22 8.38 -6.10 13.41
N GLN A 23 7.26 -6.30 12.71
CA GLN A 23 7.02 -7.50 11.91
C GLN A 23 8.00 -7.63 10.73
N ILE A 24 8.34 -6.53 10.06
CA ILE A 24 9.36 -6.54 9.00
C ILE A 24 10.74 -6.92 9.55
N ASN A 25 11.10 -6.42 10.74
CA ASN A 25 12.35 -6.82 11.41
C ASN A 25 12.36 -8.29 11.84
N GLU A 26 11.21 -8.80 12.29
CA GLU A 26 11.02 -10.23 12.59
C GLU A 26 11.22 -11.09 11.34
N LEU A 27 10.56 -10.75 10.23
CA LEU A 27 10.73 -11.44 8.96
C LEU A 27 12.20 -11.42 8.50
N ARG A 28 12.86 -10.26 8.57
CA ARG A 28 14.28 -10.12 8.22
C ARG A 28 15.16 -11.02 9.07
N THR A 29 14.87 -11.11 10.36
CA THR A 29 15.60 -11.96 11.31
C THR A 29 15.40 -13.43 10.99
N ALA A 30 14.15 -13.85 10.73
CA ALA A 30 13.81 -15.22 10.35
C ALA A 30 14.49 -15.65 9.03
N VAL A 31 14.49 -14.78 8.02
CA VAL A 31 15.19 -15.01 6.75
C VAL A 31 16.70 -15.17 6.97
N ASN A 32 17.33 -14.27 7.73
CA ASN A 32 18.76 -14.35 8.04
C ASN A 32 19.13 -15.60 8.85
N ALA A 33 18.21 -16.09 9.69
CA ALA A 33 18.38 -17.32 10.46
C ALA A 33 18.11 -18.59 9.64
N HIS A 34 17.75 -18.48 8.35
CA HIS A 34 17.36 -19.60 7.50
C HIS A 34 16.20 -20.40 8.11
N ALA A 35 15.20 -19.68 8.65
CA ALA A 35 13.98 -20.29 9.17
C ALA A 35 13.27 -21.13 8.10
N SER A 36 12.44 -22.08 8.55
CA SER A 36 11.71 -22.96 7.63
C SER A 36 10.66 -22.17 6.83
N ASP A 37 10.33 -22.66 5.64
CA ASP A 37 9.26 -22.06 4.81
C ASP A 37 7.93 -21.95 5.56
N SER A 38 7.62 -22.91 6.45
CA SER A 38 6.43 -22.84 7.30
C SER A 38 6.48 -21.67 8.29
N ASP A 39 7.63 -21.43 8.91
CA ASP A 39 7.78 -20.31 9.86
C ASP A 39 7.73 -18.96 9.13
N LEU A 40 8.41 -18.87 7.99
CA LEU A 40 8.37 -17.68 7.13
C LEU A 40 6.95 -17.41 6.65
N ARG A 41 6.20 -18.45 6.28
CA ARG A 41 4.81 -18.32 5.84
C ARG A 41 3.92 -17.75 6.95
N LEU A 42 4.06 -18.22 8.19
CA LEU A 42 3.30 -17.70 9.33
C LEU A 42 3.57 -16.22 9.56
N ILE A 43 4.83 -15.78 9.47
CA ILE A 43 5.20 -14.36 9.63
C ILE A 43 4.59 -13.53 8.50
N VAL A 44 4.72 -13.99 7.24
CA VAL A 44 4.15 -13.29 6.07
C VAL A 44 2.63 -13.19 6.17
N ASP A 45 1.93 -14.27 6.54
CA ASP A 45 0.48 -14.25 6.71
C ASP A 45 0.07 -13.26 7.82
N GLY A 46 0.83 -13.18 8.91
CA GLY A 46 0.64 -12.18 9.97
C GLY A 46 0.83 -10.73 9.50
N ILE A 47 1.86 -10.48 8.68
CA ILE A 47 2.10 -9.16 8.06
C ILE A 47 0.93 -8.79 7.14
N MET A 48 0.48 -9.72 6.30
CA MET A 48 -0.63 -9.48 5.37
C MET A 48 -1.93 -9.16 6.12
N ALA A 49 -2.23 -9.89 7.20
CA ALA A 49 -3.38 -9.59 8.05
C ALA A 49 -3.28 -8.22 8.74
N HIS A 50 -2.08 -7.82 9.18
CA HIS A 50 -1.85 -6.48 9.75
C HIS A 50 -1.97 -5.39 8.69
N TYR A 51 -1.63 -5.67 7.43
CA TYR A 51 -1.85 -4.76 6.32
C TYR A 51 -3.33 -4.46 6.09
N ASP A 52 -4.25 -5.41 6.30
CA ASP A 52 -5.69 -5.15 6.13
C ASP A 52 -6.21 -4.07 7.10
N GLU A 53 -5.58 -3.92 8.27
CA GLU A 53 -5.97 -2.93 9.27
C GLU A 53 -5.76 -1.50 8.79
N ILE A 54 -4.74 -1.21 7.96
CA ILE A 54 -4.54 0.16 7.48
C ILE A 54 -5.66 0.63 6.57
N PHE A 55 -6.26 -0.28 5.81
CA PHE A 55 -7.39 0.04 4.94
C PHE A 55 -8.64 0.36 5.76
N LYS A 56 -8.85 -0.35 6.88
CA LYS A 56 -9.95 -0.05 7.82
C LYS A 56 -9.74 1.32 8.48
N LEU A 57 -8.53 1.60 8.95
CA LEU A 57 -8.17 2.90 9.54
C LEU A 57 -8.38 4.06 8.54
N LYS A 58 -7.86 3.92 7.32
CA LYS A 58 -8.06 4.90 6.24
C LYS A 58 -9.53 5.06 5.89
N GLY A 59 -10.29 3.98 5.83
CA GLY A 59 -11.73 4.01 5.54
C GLY A 59 -12.55 4.73 6.61
N ALA A 60 -12.23 4.52 7.90
CA ALA A 60 -12.87 5.23 8.99
C ALA A 60 -12.51 6.73 8.98
N ALA A 61 -11.24 7.05 8.78
CA ALA A 61 -10.76 8.42 8.73
C ALA A 61 -11.28 9.19 7.50
N ALA A 62 -11.37 8.56 6.33
CA ALA A 62 -11.91 9.18 5.12
C ALA A 62 -13.38 9.60 5.26
N LYS A 63 -14.18 8.87 6.06
CA LYS A 63 -15.57 9.24 6.39
C LYS A 63 -15.64 10.49 7.26
N ALA A 64 -14.60 10.78 8.04
CA ALA A 64 -14.54 11.95 8.91
C ALA A 64 -13.88 13.16 8.21
N ASP A 65 -12.77 12.92 7.50
CA ASP A 65 -11.99 13.91 6.76
C ASP A 65 -11.22 13.25 5.62
N VAL A 66 -11.82 13.24 4.41
CA VAL A 66 -11.21 12.67 3.21
C VAL A 66 -9.97 13.46 2.76
N PHE A 67 -9.90 14.76 3.02
CA PHE A 67 -8.76 15.60 2.62
C PHE A 67 -7.53 15.27 3.45
N HIS A 68 -7.70 14.94 4.73
CA HIS A 68 -6.60 14.43 5.56
C HIS A 68 -6.03 13.12 5.00
N ILE A 69 -6.89 12.20 4.53
CA ILE A 69 -6.43 10.94 3.94
C ILE A 69 -5.74 11.15 2.60
N LEU A 70 -6.23 12.04 1.74
CA LEU A 70 -5.63 12.28 0.43
C LEU A 70 -4.34 13.11 0.52
N SER A 71 -4.38 14.23 1.25
CA SER A 71 -3.35 15.28 1.21
C SER A 71 -2.63 15.52 2.54
N GLY A 72 -2.96 14.77 3.60
CA GLY A 72 -2.36 14.90 4.92
C GLY A 72 -0.87 14.51 4.96
N MET A 73 -0.20 14.95 6.03
CA MET A 73 1.25 14.78 6.24
C MET A 73 1.65 13.38 6.73
N TRP A 74 0.69 12.46 6.87
CA TRP A 74 0.94 11.09 7.30
C TRP A 74 1.74 10.26 6.28
N LYS A 75 1.72 10.65 4.99
CA LYS A 75 2.55 10.03 3.95
C LYS A 75 3.96 10.63 3.95
N THR A 76 4.95 9.79 3.69
CA THR A 76 6.33 10.21 3.48
C THR A 76 6.45 11.18 2.29
N PRO A 77 7.49 12.04 2.25
CA PRO A 77 7.75 12.89 1.09
C PRO A 77 7.87 12.11 -0.24
N ALA A 78 8.47 10.91 -0.20
CA ALA A 78 8.62 10.05 -1.37
C ALA A 78 7.26 9.57 -1.89
N GLU A 79 6.41 9.01 -1.02
CA GLU A 79 5.05 8.57 -1.41
C GLU A 79 4.22 9.70 -1.98
N ARG A 80 4.29 10.90 -1.37
CA ARG A 80 3.59 12.08 -1.88
C ARG A 80 4.11 12.50 -3.26
N CYS A 81 5.41 12.47 -3.47
CA CYS A 81 6.03 12.78 -4.76
C CYS A 81 5.59 11.80 -5.84
N PHE A 82 5.61 10.49 -5.56
CA PHE A 82 5.15 9.46 -6.51
C PHE A 82 3.67 9.63 -6.87
N LEU A 83 2.81 9.84 -5.88
CA LEU A 83 1.39 10.08 -6.11
C LEU A 83 1.14 11.37 -6.91
N TRP A 84 1.94 12.42 -6.69
CA TRP A 84 1.81 13.67 -7.43
C TRP A 84 2.29 13.56 -8.88
N LEU A 85 3.45 12.94 -9.13
CA LEU A 85 4.04 12.81 -10.46
C LEU A 85 3.29 11.81 -11.34
N GLY A 86 2.95 10.66 -10.77
CA GLY A 86 2.41 9.53 -11.53
C GLY A 86 0.92 9.29 -11.32
N GLY A 87 0.31 9.86 -10.29
CA GLY A 87 -0.97 9.38 -9.79
C GLY A 87 -0.83 8.01 -9.11
N PHE A 88 -1.88 7.21 -9.13
CA PHE A 88 -1.84 5.84 -8.63
C PHE A 88 -1.34 4.91 -9.74
N ARG A 89 -0.05 4.52 -9.70
CA ARG A 89 0.63 3.69 -10.72
C ARG A 89 1.41 2.54 -10.08
N SER A 90 0.69 1.67 -9.39
CA SER A 90 1.20 0.45 -8.77
C SER A 90 1.87 -0.52 -9.76
N SER A 91 1.41 -0.58 -11.01
CA SER A 91 1.98 -1.41 -12.08
C SER A 91 3.44 -1.05 -12.36
N GLU A 92 3.79 0.24 -12.38
CA GLU A 92 5.16 0.71 -12.56
C GLU A 92 6.06 0.37 -11.36
N LEU A 93 5.52 0.42 -10.14
CA LEU A 93 6.26 -0.03 -8.96
C LEU A 93 6.57 -1.53 -9.03
N LEU A 94 5.64 -2.35 -9.50
CA LEU A 94 5.87 -3.79 -9.68
C LEU A 94 7.01 -4.05 -10.68
N LYS A 95 7.05 -3.33 -11.82
CA LYS A 95 8.15 -3.42 -12.80
C LYS A 95 9.51 -3.12 -12.18
N LEU A 96 9.59 -2.11 -11.30
CA LEU A 96 10.82 -1.76 -10.61
C LEU A 96 11.24 -2.85 -9.61
N LEU A 97 10.29 -3.40 -8.86
CA LEU A 97 10.55 -4.41 -7.83
C LEU A 97 10.95 -5.76 -8.41
N VAL A 98 10.38 -6.19 -9.54
CA VAL A 98 10.72 -7.47 -10.18
C VAL A 98 12.23 -7.59 -10.41
N ASN A 99 12.86 -6.51 -10.87
CA ASN A 99 14.31 -6.46 -11.12
C ASN A 99 15.17 -6.59 -9.84
N GLN A 100 14.58 -6.42 -8.65
CA GLN A 100 15.27 -6.50 -7.36
C GLN A 100 15.05 -7.84 -6.63
N LEU A 101 14.20 -8.72 -7.15
CA LEU A 101 13.74 -9.94 -6.47
C LEU A 101 14.40 -11.23 -6.98
N GLU A 102 15.44 -11.15 -7.81
CA GLU A 102 16.11 -12.33 -8.37
C GLU A 102 16.89 -13.15 -7.32
N PRO A 103 16.90 -14.50 -7.42
CA PRO A 103 16.28 -15.32 -8.46
C PRO A 103 14.80 -15.66 -8.19
N LEU A 104 13.96 -15.58 -9.23
CA LEU A 104 12.55 -15.99 -9.20
C LEU A 104 12.32 -17.22 -10.06
N THR A 105 11.41 -18.09 -9.63
CA THR A 105 10.94 -19.21 -10.46
C THR A 105 10.06 -18.72 -11.61
N GLU A 106 9.94 -19.50 -12.69
CA GLU A 106 9.04 -19.18 -13.82
C GLU A 106 7.60 -18.96 -13.35
N GLN A 107 7.13 -19.75 -12.36
CA GLN A 107 5.81 -19.59 -11.78
C GLN A 107 5.64 -18.25 -11.06
N GLN A 108 6.66 -17.80 -10.31
CA GLN A 108 6.64 -16.50 -9.65
C GLN A 108 6.69 -15.34 -10.66
N LEU A 109 7.49 -15.48 -11.72
CA LEU A 109 7.54 -14.49 -12.81
C LEU A 109 6.18 -14.34 -13.50
N MET A 110 5.52 -15.46 -13.86
CA MET A 110 4.16 -15.44 -14.41
C MET A 110 3.15 -14.80 -13.45
N GLY A 111 3.25 -15.10 -12.15
CA GLY A 111 2.41 -14.49 -11.12
C GLY A 111 2.59 -12.98 -11.03
N LEU A 112 3.83 -12.49 -11.09
CA LEU A 112 4.14 -11.05 -11.09
C LEU A 112 3.65 -10.36 -12.36
N SER A 113 3.84 -10.96 -13.55
CA SER A 113 3.28 -10.42 -14.79
C SER A 113 1.75 -10.31 -14.75
N SER A 114 1.08 -11.32 -14.19
CA SER A 114 -0.38 -11.27 -14.01
C SER A 114 -0.79 -10.17 -13.04
N LEU A 115 -0.06 -9.99 -11.94
CA LEU A 115 -0.32 -8.93 -10.97
C LEU A 115 -0.11 -7.55 -11.59
N GLU A 116 0.97 -7.34 -12.35
CA GLU A 116 1.25 -6.11 -13.09
C GLU A 116 0.10 -5.78 -14.05
N GLN A 117 -0.32 -6.74 -14.87
CA GLN A 117 -1.41 -6.56 -15.83
C GLN A 117 -2.72 -6.20 -15.13
N SER A 118 -3.08 -6.91 -14.07
CA SER A 118 -4.31 -6.63 -13.30
C SER A 118 -4.27 -5.25 -12.62
N SER A 119 -3.09 -4.83 -12.15
CA SER A 119 -2.87 -3.51 -11.56
C SER A 119 -3.05 -2.41 -12.59
N HIS A 120 -2.47 -2.56 -13.79
CA HIS A 120 -2.63 -1.61 -14.89
C HIS A 120 -4.11 -1.45 -15.28
N GLN A 121 -4.87 -2.54 -15.37
CA GLN A 121 -6.30 -2.48 -15.69
C GLN A 121 -7.10 -1.72 -14.62
N ALA A 122 -6.78 -1.93 -13.34
CA ALA A 122 -7.42 -1.20 -12.24
C ALA A 122 -7.06 0.30 -12.26
N GLU A 123 -5.83 0.65 -12.65
CA GLU A 123 -5.36 2.03 -12.81
C GLU A 123 -6.08 2.75 -13.95
N ASP A 124 -6.26 2.10 -15.10
CA ASP A 124 -7.01 2.64 -16.24
C ASP A 124 -8.47 2.88 -15.85
N ALA A 125 -9.10 1.92 -15.18
CA ALA A 125 -10.49 2.04 -14.71
C ALA A 125 -10.65 3.19 -13.69
N LEU A 126 -9.70 3.34 -12.77
CA LEU A 126 -9.69 4.43 -11.81
C LEU A 126 -9.53 5.79 -12.52
N SER A 127 -8.61 5.89 -13.48
CA SER A 127 -8.37 7.12 -14.25
C SER A 127 -9.62 7.55 -15.01
N GLN A 128 -10.27 6.63 -15.71
CA GLN A 128 -11.53 6.87 -16.40
C GLN A 128 -12.65 7.32 -15.44
N GLY A 129 -12.77 6.68 -14.28
CA GLY A 129 -13.74 7.08 -13.25
C GLY A 129 -13.50 8.49 -12.71
N MET A 130 -12.23 8.87 -12.54
CA MET A 130 -11.83 10.21 -12.10
C MET A 130 -12.13 11.27 -13.16
N GLU A 131 -11.85 10.99 -14.44
CA GLU A 131 -12.18 11.88 -15.56
C GLU A 131 -13.70 12.12 -15.66
N ALA A 132 -14.50 11.05 -15.57
CA ALA A 132 -15.95 11.15 -15.57
C ALA A 132 -16.49 11.98 -14.39
N LEU A 133 -15.93 11.79 -13.19
CA LEU A 133 -16.28 12.59 -12.02
C LEU A 133 -15.93 14.08 -12.21
N GLN A 134 -14.75 14.38 -12.75
CA GLN A 134 -14.33 15.75 -13.03
C GLN A 134 -15.26 16.43 -14.03
N GLN A 135 -15.65 15.73 -15.09
CA GLN A 135 -16.60 16.25 -16.07
C GLN A 135 -17.96 16.55 -15.42
N SER A 136 -18.50 15.62 -14.63
CA SER A 136 -19.78 15.81 -13.95
C SER A 136 -19.79 16.97 -12.93
N LEU A 137 -18.63 17.36 -12.41
CA LEU A 137 -18.50 18.50 -11.48
C LEU A 137 -18.30 19.83 -12.21
N ALA A 138 -17.82 19.79 -13.46
CA ALA A 138 -17.60 20.96 -14.29
C ALA A 138 -18.89 21.41 -15.02
N GLU A 139 -19.82 20.49 -15.24
CA GLU A 139 -21.19 20.72 -15.73
C GLU A 139 -22.13 21.22 -14.63
#